data_AF-A0A951MWV2-F1
#
_entry.id   AF-A0A951MWV2-F1
#
_cell.length_a   1.000
_cell.length_b   1.000
_cell.length_c   1.000
_cell.angle_alpha   90.00
_cell.angle_beta   90.00
_cell.angle_gamma   90.00
#
_symmetry.space_group_name_H-M   'P 1'
#
loop_
_entity.id
_entity.type
_entity.pdbx_description
1 polymer ?
#
loop_
_entity_poly.entity_id
_entity_poly.type
_entity_poly.pdbx_seq_one_letter_code
_entity_poly.pdbx_strand_id
1 'polypeptide(L)'
;MGTSFGRGGATTFQQDLANADVIVIEGSNMAECHPVGFQWVMEAKRRGATIIHVDPRFTRTSAVADIHVPIRAGTDIAFLGGVINHILTTGREFREFVVNYTNAAVIVDEDFADTEDLDGLFSGYDPETGTYDTSSWQYEGFEAAPSAGQREMGAEQTV
;
A
#
# COMPACT_ATOMS: atom_id res chain seq x y z
N MET A 1 -1.59 -1.67 6.07
CA MET A 1 -0.97 -0.96 7.21
C MET A 1 -0.22 -1.90 8.15
N GLY A 2 -0.87 -2.90 8.77
CA GLY A 2 -0.23 -3.78 9.77
C GLY A 2 1.03 -4.51 9.29
N THR A 3 1.00 -5.08 8.09
CA THR A 3 2.15 -5.75 7.48
C THR A 3 3.27 -4.79 7.08
N SER A 4 2.93 -3.60 6.56
CA SER A 4 3.90 -2.63 6.06
C SER A 4 4.59 -1.81 7.14
N PHE A 5 3.88 -1.47 8.23
CA PHE A 5 4.36 -0.53 9.26
C PHE A 5 4.29 -1.10 10.70
N GLY A 6 3.94 -2.38 10.85
CA GLY A 6 3.78 -3.05 12.14
C GLY A 6 2.49 -2.72 12.92
N ARG A 7 1.67 -1.75 12.46
CA ARG A 7 0.38 -1.38 13.09
C ARG A 7 -0.70 -1.08 12.05
N GLY A 8 -1.95 -1.39 12.39
CA GLY A 8 -3.12 -1.24 11.49
C GLY A 8 -3.83 0.11 11.52
N GLY A 9 -3.48 1.00 12.46
CA GLY A 9 -4.10 2.32 12.59
C GLY A 9 -3.63 3.34 11.55
N ALA A 10 -4.31 4.48 11.48
CA ALA A 10 -3.84 5.63 10.71
C ALA A 10 -2.48 6.13 11.25
N THR A 11 -1.58 6.54 10.35
CA THR A 11 -0.22 6.97 10.70
C THR A 11 -0.15 8.39 11.24
N THR A 12 -1.09 9.25 10.83
CA THR A 12 -1.20 10.65 11.26
C THR A 12 -2.63 10.97 11.72
N PHE A 13 -2.87 12.21 12.15
CA PHE A 13 -4.17 12.72 12.59
C PHE A 13 -4.71 13.78 11.61
N GLN A 14 -6.02 14.03 11.63
CA GLN A 14 -6.71 14.84 10.62
C GLN A 14 -6.14 16.25 10.45
N GLN A 15 -5.75 16.91 11.54
CA GLN A 15 -5.20 18.26 11.52
C GLN A 15 -3.85 18.33 10.79
N ASP A 16 -3.09 17.22 10.76
CA ASP A 16 -1.79 17.17 10.10
C ASP A 16 -1.90 17.28 8.57
N LEU A 17 -3.08 16.98 7.99
CA LEU A 17 -3.34 17.16 6.57
C LEU A 17 -3.10 18.61 6.10
N ALA A 18 -3.26 19.60 6.99
CA ALA A 18 -3.00 21.01 6.68
C ALA A 18 -1.53 21.32 6.36
N ASN A 19 -0.61 20.39 6.64
CA ASN A 19 0.83 20.52 6.39
C ASN A 19 1.28 19.88 5.07
N ALA A 20 0.39 19.23 4.32
CA ALA A 20 0.74 18.53 3.09
C ALA A 20 0.93 19.51 1.91
N ASP A 21 1.92 19.23 1.05
CA ASP A 21 2.09 19.91 -0.25
C ASP A 21 1.23 19.29 -1.36
N VAL A 22 0.89 18.00 -1.22
CA VAL A 22 0.00 17.26 -2.12
C VAL A 22 -0.88 16.34 -1.29
N ILE A 23 -2.18 16.33 -1.58
CA ILE A 23 -3.13 15.40 -0.97
C ILE A 23 -3.77 14.57 -2.08
N VAL A 24 -3.54 13.26 -2.03
CA VAL A 24 -4.22 12.29 -2.89
C VAL A 24 -5.38 11.68 -2.11
N ILE A 25 -6.59 11.87 -2.62
CA ILE A 25 -7.81 11.26 -2.10
C ILE A 25 -8.23 10.19 -3.11
N GLU A 26 -7.91 8.94 -2.80
CA GLU A 26 -8.19 7.76 -3.61
C GLU A 26 -8.94 6.74 -2.75
N GLY A 27 -10.00 6.12 -3.31
CA GLY A 27 -10.83 5.18 -2.57
C GLY A 27 -11.62 5.81 -1.41
N SER A 28 -11.78 7.13 -1.38
CA SER A 28 -12.48 7.88 -0.32
C SER A 28 -13.23 9.07 -0.89
N ASN A 29 -14.45 9.30 -0.41
CA ASN A 29 -15.23 10.51 -0.72
C ASN A 29 -15.26 11.44 0.50
N MET A 30 -14.10 12.02 0.83
CA MET A 30 -13.85 12.64 2.13
C MET A 30 -14.76 13.85 2.43
N ALA A 31 -15.11 14.66 1.44
CA ALA A 31 -16.02 15.80 1.63
C ALA A 31 -17.44 15.36 2.04
N GLU A 32 -17.83 14.12 1.77
CA GLU A 32 -19.14 13.57 2.15
C GLU A 32 -19.05 12.67 3.39
N CYS A 33 -18.02 11.83 3.46
CA CYS A 33 -17.89 10.82 4.52
C CYS A 33 -17.15 11.33 5.76
N HIS A 34 -16.30 12.36 5.62
CA HIS A 34 -15.52 12.94 6.71
C HIS A 34 -15.51 14.48 6.64
N PRO A 35 -16.68 15.15 6.53
CA PRO A 35 -16.76 16.58 6.20
C PRO A 35 -16.05 17.49 7.22
N VAL A 36 -16.04 17.11 8.49
CA VAL A 36 -15.32 17.85 9.54
C VAL A 36 -13.80 17.70 9.36
N GLY A 37 -13.29 16.52 9.02
CA GLY A 37 -11.86 16.33 8.73
C GLY A 37 -11.42 17.06 7.45
N PHE A 38 -12.31 17.12 6.46
CA PHE A 38 -12.07 17.73 5.16
C PHE A 38 -11.72 19.23 5.23
N GLN A 39 -12.05 19.91 6.34
CA GLN A 39 -11.63 21.29 6.57
C GLN A 39 -10.10 21.46 6.49
N TRP A 40 -9.33 20.45 6.92
CA TRP A 40 -7.86 20.48 6.91
C TRP A 40 -7.27 20.26 5.52
N VAL A 41 -7.97 19.49 4.67
CA VAL A 41 -7.64 19.38 3.23
C VAL A 41 -7.81 20.73 2.55
N MET A 42 -8.91 21.44 2.84
CA MET A 42 -9.15 22.78 2.31
C MET A 42 -8.15 23.80 2.83
N GLU A 43 -7.69 23.65 4.08
CA GLU A 43 -6.63 24.49 4.62
C GLU A 43 -5.29 24.25 3.92
N ALA A 44 -4.90 22.99 3.69
CA ALA A 44 -3.72 22.66 2.89
C ALA A 44 -3.81 23.30 1.49
N LYS A 45 -4.96 23.16 0.83
CA LYS A 45 -5.21 23.77 -0.49
C LYS A 45 -5.01 25.29 -0.48
N ARG A 46 -5.53 25.99 0.53
CA ARG A 46 -5.31 27.46 0.69
C ARG A 46 -3.84 27.82 0.86
N ARG A 47 -3.04 26.94 1.45
CA ARG A 47 -1.59 27.10 1.63
C ARG A 47 -0.78 26.73 0.38
N GLY A 48 -1.44 26.26 -0.69
CA GLY A 48 -0.83 25.94 -1.98
C GLY A 48 -0.76 24.46 -2.29
N ALA A 49 -1.33 23.58 -1.45
CA ALA A 49 -1.32 22.15 -1.71
C ALA A 49 -2.14 21.79 -2.95
N THR A 50 -1.65 20.84 -3.75
CA THR A 50 -2.43 20.27 -4.87
C THR A 50 -3.32 19.15 -4.37
N ILE A 51 -4.63 19.23 -4.63
CA ILE A 51 -5.60 18.20 -4.25
C ILE A 51 -5.94 17.34 -5.46
N ILE A 52 -5.67 16.04 -5.36
CA ILE A 52 -5.95 15.05 -6.41
C ILE A 52 -7.05 14.12 -5.91
N HIS A 53 -8.10 13.91 -6.69
CA HIS A 53 -9.19 12.99 -6.36
C HIS A 53 -9.32 11.90 -7.42
N VAL A 54 -8.98 10.67 -7.04
CA VAL A 54 -9.05 9.46 -7.87
C VAL A 54 -10.32 8.68 -7.48
N ASP A 55 -11.35 8.73 -8.32
CA ASP A 55 -12.63 8.07 -8.07
C ASP A 55 -13.31 7.75 -9.41
N PRO A 56 -14.06 6.64 -9.55
CA PRO A 56 -14.86 6.37 -10.74
C PRO A 56 -15.95 7.42 -11.04
N ARG A 57 -16.29 8.25 -10.05
CA ARG A 57 -17.37 9.24 -10.13
C ARG A 57 -16.82 10.64 -9.84
N PHE A 58 -17.51 11.63 -10.39
CA PHE A 58 -17.36 13.01 -9.97
C PHE A 58 -18.27 13.29 -8.76
N THR A 59 -17.67 13.52 -7.59
CA THR A 59 -18.36 13.67 -6.29
C THR A 59 -18.22 15.09 -5.73
N ARG A 60 -18.77 15.36 -4.52
CA ARG A 60 -18.52 16.64 -3.82
C ARG A 60 -17.04 16.83 -3.48
N THR A 61 -16.27 15.76 -3.32
CA THR A 61 -14.82 15.84 -3.15
C THR A 61 -14.14 16.24 -4.46
N SER A 62 -14.57 15.68 -5.60
CA SER A 62 -14.02 16.04 -6.92
C SER A 62 -14.28 17.50 -7.27
N ALA A 63 -15.46 18.02 -6.89
CA ALA A 63 -15.87 19.39 -7.17
C ALA A 63 -14.93 20.47 -6.58
N VAL A 64 -14.11 20.10 -5.60
CA VAL A 64 -13.16 21.00 -4.92
C VAL A 64 -11.71 20.55 -5.07
N ALA A 65 -11.45 19.42 -5.73
CA ALA A 65 -10.10 18.98 -6.07
C ALA A 65 -9.51 19.83 -7.22
N ASP A 66 -8.19 19.92 -7.29
CA ASP A 66 -7.50 20.55 -8.43
C ASP A 66 -7.46 19.61 -9.64
N ILE A 67 -7.30 18.32 -9.38
CA ILE A 67 -7.24 17.28 -10.39
C ILE A 67 -8.22 16.18 -10.03
N HIS A 68 -9.13 15.87 -10.94
CA HIS A 68 -9.93 14.64 -10.87
C HIS A 68 -9.39 13.62 -11.87
N VAL A 69 -9.04 12.44 -11.36
CA VAL A 69 -8.61 11.31 -12.19
C VAL A 69 -9.72 10.26 -12.17
N PRO A 70 -10.51 10.13 -13.24
CA PRO A 70 -11.50 9.07 -13.33
C PRO A 70 -10.81 7.72 -13.49
N ILE A 71 -11.24 6.72 -12.72
CA ILE A 71 -10.70 5.36 -12.75
C ILE A 71 -11.81 4.32 -12.87
N ARG A 72 -11.55 3.16 -13.47
CA ARG A 72 -12.51 2.03 -13.43
C ARG A 72 -12.48 1.40 -12.04
N ALA A 73 -13.65 1.12 -11.46
CA ALA A 73 -13.74 0.40 -10.20
C ALA A 73 -12.95 -0.94 -10.26
N GLY A 74 -12.11 -1.18 -9.26
CA GLY A 74 -11.26 -2.36 -9.16
C GLY A 74 -10.00 -2.32 -10.03
N THR A 75 -9.50 -1.13 -10.37
CA THR A 75 -8.22 -0.97 -11.12
C THR A 75 -7.16 -0.18 -10.38
N ASP A 76 -7.39 0.09 -9.10
CA ASP A 76 -6.53 0.86 -8.21
C ASP A 76 -5.11 0.26 -8.14
N ILE A 77 -4.99 -1.07 -8.09
CA ILE A 77 -3.67 -1.76 -8.11
C ILE A 77 -2.88 -1.43 -9.38
N ALA A 78 -3.52 -1.43 -10.55
CA ALA A 78 -2.84 -1.10 -11.80
C ALA A 78 -2.43 0.38 -11.86
N PHE A 79 -3.29 1.27 -11.34
CA PHE A 79 -2.99 2.71 -11.24
C PHE A 79 -1.79 2.97 -10.32
N LEU A 80 -1.81 2.44 -9.10
CA LEU A 80 -0.71 2.57 -8.13
C LEU A 80 0.56 1.87 -8.62
N GLY A 81 0.45 0.72 -9.28
CA GLY A 81 1.57 0.04 -9.93
C GLY A 81 2.25 0.91 -11.00
N GLY A 82 1.45 1.62 -11.81
CA GLY A 82 1.97 2.61 -12.76
C GLY A 82 2.69 3.78 -12.10
N VAL A 83 2.17 4.30 -10.98
CA VAL A 83 2.82 5.36 -10.19
C VAL A 83 4.17 4.87 -9.62
N ILE A 84 4.20 3.67 -9.03
CA ILE A 84 5.42 3.06 -8.51
C ILE A 84 6.46 2.90 -9.63
N ASN A 85 6.06 2.32 -10.77
CA ASN A 85 6.95 2.16 -11.92
C ASN A 85 7.50 3.51 -12.41
N HIS A 86 6.67 4.55 -12.49
CA HIS A 86 7.11 5.88 -12.88
C HIS A 86 8.13 6.47 -11.90
N ILE A 87 7.91 6.33 -10.59
CA ILE A 87 8.84 6.80 -9.56
C ILE A 87 10.20 6.12 -9.72
N LEU A 88 10.22 4.79 -9.83
CA LEU A 88 11.45 4.00 -9.91
C LEU A 88 12.21 4.23 -11.22
N THR A 89 11.51 4.27 -12.35
CA THR A 89 12.14 4.46 -13.67
C THR A 89 12.66 5.88 -13.91
N THR A 90 12.17 6.86 -13.14
CA THR A 90 12.61 8.27 -13.24
C THR A 90 13.50 8.73 -12.10
N GLY A 91 13.84 7.85 -11.15
CA GLY A 91 14.71 8.18 -10.02
C GLY A 91 14.11 9.23 -9.07
N ARG A 92 12.78 9.22 -8.88
CA ARG A 92 12.05 10.21 -8.07
C ARG A 92 11.84 9.78 -6.62
N GLU A 93 12.39 8.65 -6.23
CA GLU A 93 12.34 8.17 -4.85
C GLU A 93 13.30 8.94 -3.95
N PHE A 94 12.96 8.99 -2.65
CA PHE A 94 13.92 9.43 -1.64
C PHE A 94 14.87 8.26 -1.31
N ARG A 95 15.94 8.13 -2.11
CA ARG A 95 16.82 6.95 -2.08
C ARG A 95 17.40 6.64 -0.70
N GLU A 96 17.84 7.65 0.05
CA GLU A 96 18.38 7.46 1.40
C GLU A 96 17.35 6.88 2.36
N PHE A 97 16.11 7.36 2.31
CA PHE A 97 15.01 6.79 3.11
C PHE A 97 14.72 5.34 2.68
N VAL A 98 14.66 5.08 1.37
CA VAL A 98 14.38 3.74 0.83
C VAL A 98 15.41 2.73 1.31
N VAL A 99 16.70 3.06 1.25
CA VAL A 99 17.77 2.13 1.65
C VAL A 99 17.77 1.87 3.16
N ASN A 100 17.52 2.89 3.98
CA ASN A 100 17.74 2.79 5.43
C ASN A 100 16.48 2.43 6.25
N TYR A 101 15.28 2.71 5.73
CA TYR A 101 14.03 2.59 6.49
C TYR A 101 12.98 1.68 5.84
N THR A 102 13.34 1.02 4.74
CA THR A 102 12.52 -0.04 4.15
C THR A 102 13.32 -1.33 4.05
N ASN A 103 12.70 -2.42 3.60
CA ASN A 103 13.37 -3.70 3.36
C ASN A 103 14.04 -3.79 1.98
N ALA A 104 14.16 -2.69 1.23
CA ALA A 104 14.63 -2.71 -0.16
C ALA A 104 16.06 -3.26 -0.37
N ALA A 105 16.90 -3.28 0.66
CA ALA A 105 18.27 -3.82 0.59
C ALA A 105 18.37 -5.28 1.08
N VAL A 106 17.26 -5.87 1.51
CA VAL A 106 17.22 -7.26 2.01
C VAL A 106 17.16 -8.22 0.83
N ILE A 107 17.89 -9.33 0.93
CA ILE A 107 17.90 -10.38 -0.09
C ILE A 107 16.74 -11.35 0.18
N VAL A 108 15.96 -11.62 -0.86
CA VAL A 108 14.85 -12.59 -0.86
C VAL A 108 15.42 -13.99 -1.16
N ASP A 109 14.77 -15.03 -0.65
CA ASP A 109 15.11 -16.42 -0.94
C ASP A 109 15.20 -16.69 -2.45
N GLU A 110 16.15 -17.54 -2.86
CA GLU A 110 16.39 -17.88 -4.27
C GLU A 110 15.25 -18.71 -4.89
N ASP A 111 14.46 -19.39 -4.06
CA ASP A 111 13.29 -20.16 -4.50
C ASP A 111 12.04 -19.28 -4.75
N PHE A 112 12.12 -17.97 -4.47
CA PHE A 112 11.05 -17.04 -4.81
C PHE A 112 10.94 -16.88 -6.33
N ALA A 113 9.75 -17.11 -6.87
CA ALA A 113 9.41 -16.80 -8.26
C ALA A 113 8.21 -15.85 -8.29
N ASP A 114 8.31 -14.81 -9.10
CA ASP A 114 7.30 -13.75 -9.15
C ASP A 114 6.26 -13.98 -10.26
N THR A 115 5.36 -13.01 -10.38
CA THR A 115 4.25 -13.04 -11.34
C THR A 115 4.67 -12.89 -12.79
N GLU A 116 5.87 -12.39 -13.07
CA GLU A 116 6.38 -12.31 -14.44
C GLU A 116 6.83 -13.69 -14.92
N ASP A 117 7.43 -14.48 -14.03
CA ASP A 117 7.92 -15.83 -14.33
C ASP A 117 6.81 -16.90 -14.35
N LEU A 118 5.71 -16.65 -13.62
CA LEU A 118 4.64 -17.62 -13.38
C LEU A 118 3.25 -17.15 -13.87
N ASP A 119 3.20 -16.34 -14.93
CA ASP A 119 1.98 -15.93 -15.64
C ASP A 119 0.87 -15.37 -14.71
N GLY A 120 1.27 -14.49 -13.79
CA GLY A 120 0.36 -13.86 -12.83
C GLY A 120 0.19 -14.59 -11.49
N LEU A 121 0.91 -15.69 -11.26
CA LEU A 121 0.98 -16.39 -9.98
C LEU A 121 2.33 -16.18 -9.30
N PHE A 122 2.43 -16.43 -8.00
CA PHE A 122 3.72 -16.49 -7.30
C PHE A 122 4.16 -17.96 -7.10
N SER A 123 5.40 -18.18 -6.67
CA SER A 123 5.85 -19.49 -6.20
C SER A 123 4.94 -20.02 -5.07
N GLY A 124 4.68 -21.33 -5.08
CA GLY A 124 3.89 -22.02 -4.06
C GLY A 124 2.37 -22.06 -4.28
N TYR A 125 1.85 -21.64 -5.45
CA TYR A 125 0.43 -21.75 -5.74
C TYR A 125 -0.05 -23.20 -5.89
N ASP A 126 -1.10 -23.57 -5.17
CA ASP A 126 -1.83 -24.82 -5.33
C ASP A 126 -3.17 -24.56 -6.05
N PRO A 127 -3.35 -25.05 -7.29
CA PRO A 127 -4.58 -24.84 -8.06
C PRO A 127 -5.78 -25.63 -7.54
N GLU A 128 -5.59 -26.69 -6.76
CA GLU A 128 -6.70 -27.47 -6.20
C GLU A 128 -7.35 -26.74 -5.02
N THR A 129 -6.54 -26.12 -4.16
CA THR A 129 -7.02 -25.40 -2.97
C THR A 129 -7.17 -23.90 -3.21
N GLY A 130 -6.51 -23.35 -4.22
CA GLY A 130 -6.44 -21.91 -4.48
C GLY A 130 -5.63 -21.15 -3.43
N THR A 131 -4.69 -21.82 -2.76
CA THR A 131 -3.85 -21.25 -1.70
C THR A 131 -2.37 -21.22 -2.09
N TYR A 132 -1.56 -20.52 -1.28
CA TYR A 132 -0.11 -20.42 -1.47
C TYR A 132 0.64 -21.03 -0.30
N ASP A 133 1.67 -21.83 -0.58
CA ASP A 133 2.80 -22.01 0.32
C ASP A 133 3.74 -20.82 0.19
N THR A 134 3.98 -20.15 1.31
CA THR A 134 4.74 -18.87 1.38
C THR A 134 6.16 -19.07 1.92
N SER A 135 6.61 -20.32 2.00
CA SER A 135 7.95 -20.71 2.44
C SER A 135 9.06 -20.01 1.65
N SER A 136 8.91 -19.89 0.33
CA SER A 136 9.86 -19.18 -0.54
C SER A 136 9.76 -17.65 -0.48
N TRP A 137 8.78 -17.07 0.21
CA TRP A 137 8.58 -15.60 0.23
C TRP A 137 9.37 -14.92 1.36
N GLN A 138 10.30 -15.65 1.97
CA GLN A 138 11.09 -15.17 3.10
C GLN A 138 12.37 -14.48 2.63
N TYR A 139 13.05 -13.86 3.59
CA TYR A 139 14.41 -13.37 3.37
C TYR A 139 15.40 -14.53 3.45
N GLU A 140 16.49 -14.41 2.71
CA GLU A 140 17.57 -15.40 2.72
C GLU A 140 18.05 -15.65 4.16
N GLY A 141 18.08 -16.92 4.57
CA GLY A 141 18.49 -17.33 5.91
C GLY A 141 17.45 -17.14 7.02
N PHE A 142 16.21 -16.80 6.69
CA PHE A 142 15.09 -16.73 7.64
C PHE A 142 14.12 -17.90 7.43
N GLU A 143 13.81 -18.62 8.51
CA GLU A 143 12.71 -19.58 8.50
C GLU A 143 11.36 -18.85 8.68
N ALA A 144 10.37 -19.25 7.89
CA ALA A 144 9.02 -18.69 7.97
C ALA A 144 8.44 -18.94 9.37
N ALA A 145 8.23 -17.87 10.14
CA ALA A 145 7.40 -17.99 11.34
C ALA A 145 5.95 -18.23 10.90
N PRO A 146 5.23 -19.19 11.49
CA PRO A 146 3.84 -19.44 11.13
C PRO A 146 3.02 -18.17 11.29
N SER A 147 2.14 -17.91 10.33
CA SER A 147 1.19 -16.80 10.38
C SER A 147 0.39 -16.86 11.69
N ALA A 148 -0.11 -15.72 12.16
CA ALA A 148 -0.74 -15.56 13.48
C ALA A 148 -1.90 -16.53 13.78
N GLY A 149 -2.40 -17.29 12.79
CA GLY A 149 -3.43 -18.31 12.93
C GLY A 149 -2.95 -19.74 13.28
N GLN A 150 -1.64 -20.03 13.31
CA GLN A 150 -1.12 -21.39 13.57
C GLN A 150 -0.41 -21.54 14.93
N ARG A 151 -0.57 -20.60 15.85
CA ARG A 151 0.11 -20.64 17.16
C ARG A 151 -0.39 -21.72 18.13
N GLU A 152 -1.51 -22.39 17.84
CA GLU A 152 -2.10 -23.38 18.76
C GLU A 152 -1.58 -24.82 18.58
N MET A 153 -0.84 -25.15 17.51
CA MET A 153 -0.41 -26.54 17.25
C MET A 153 1.01 -26.91 17.72
N GLY A 154 1.66 -26.05 18.50
CA GLY A 154 3.06 -26.26 18.95
C GLY A 154 3.24 -26.68 20.42
N ALA A 155 2.16 -26.87 21.18
CA ALA A 155 2.24 -27.17 22.60
C ALA A 155 1.89 -28.63 22.90
N GLU A 156 2.58 -29.59 22.26
CA GLU A 156 2.65 -30.94 22.81
C GLU A 156 3.96 -31.64 22.40
N GLN A 157 4.57 -32.28 23.40
CA GLN A 157 5.77 -33.14 23.37
C GLN A 157 7.14 -32.44 23.49
N THR A 158 7.53 -32.19 24.74
CA THR A 158 8.86 -32.64 25.20
C THR A 158 8.73 -33.19 26.61
N VAL A 159 9.34 -34.36 26.81
CA VAL A 159 9.25 -35.32 27.93
C VAL A 159 9.38 -34.70 29.32
#